data_AF-A0A535MBA0-F1
#
_entry.id   AF-A0A535MBA0-F1
#
_cell.length_a   1.000
_cell.length_b   1.000
_cell.length_c   1.000
_cell.angle_alpha   90.00
_cell.angle_beta   90.00
_cell.angle_gamma   90.00
#
_symmetry.space_group_name_H-M   'P 1'
#
loop_
_entity.id
_entity.type
_entity.pdbx_description
1 polymer ?
#
loop_
_entity_poly.entity_id
_entity_poly.type
_entity_poly.pdbx_seq_one_letter_code
_entity_poly.pdbx_strand_id
1 'polypeptide(L)'
;GIGLLRSEFLFLGRDRLPDEDEQVTMLAEVLAALGGRPVILRTLDVGADKPLPALPQPAEANPALGVRGLRLQLLRHPDLLKTQLRAALRVASGHRLRIMFPMVSTVSEVRAARQLLLDAQRELFPRGTPPPVEVGIMVEVPAAAVAADLLATEVDFFSVGTNDLAQYLFAADRTNPDVAHLADSLHPAMLRMIGDVAAAAHRHHRWVGICGEMASDPWALPLLIGLGLDELSVHPPAVAPIKARLRRLNAQECAQVTHATLGLEDGEAVRRLLTLGGLAPPSGTR
;
A
#
# COMPACT_ATOMS: atom_id res chain seq x y z
N GLY A 1 12.86 -4.61 -4.97
CA GLY A 1 13.00 -3.15 -5.10
C GLY A 1 12.53 -2.53 -3.81
N ILE A 2 11.80 -1.42 -3.90
CA ILE A 2 11.03 -0.84 -2.81
C ILE A 2 9.54 -0.96 -3.17
N GLY A 3 8.78 -1.74 -2.41
CA GLY A 3 7.33 -1.90 -2.61
C GLY A 3 6.48 -0.80 -1.97
N LEU A 4 7.10 0.08 -1.17
CA LEU A 4 6.47 1.29 -0.63
C LEU A 4 7.52 2.35 -0.34
N LEU A 5 7.61 3.38 -1.19
CA LEU A 5 8.30 4.62 -0.91
C LEU A 5 7.26 5.65 -0.45
N ARG A 6 7.24 5.90 0.85
CA ARG A 6 6.44 6.92 1.52
C ARG A 6 6.90 8.31 1.09
N SER A 7 6.08 9.13 0.42
CA SER A 7 6.53 10.45 -0.06
C SER A 7 6.61 11.52 1.04
N GLU A 8 6.16 11.22 2.26
CA GLU A 8 6.09 12.19 3.37
C GLU A 8 7.46 12.80 3.69
N PHE A 9 8.57 12.07 3.48
CA PHE A 9 9.93 12.60 3.69
C PHE A 9 10.23 13.83 2.81
N LEU A 10 9.54 14.02 1.69
CA LEU A 10 9.65 15.21 0.86
C LEU A 10 9.06 16.45 1.56
N PHE A 11 8.25 16.29 2.60
CA PHE A 11 7.49 17.39 3.22
C PHE A 11 7.85 17.59 4.71
N LEU A 12 8.38 16.56 5.37
CA LEU A 12 8.71 16.60 6.79
C LEU A 12 9.77 17.66 7.11
N GLY A 13 9.52 18.43 8.17
CA GLY A 13 10.45 19.44 8.69
C GLY A 13 10.61 20.68 7.82
N ARG A 14 9.67 20.94 6.90
CA ARG A 14 9.71 22.11 6.00
C ARG A 14 8.62 23.12 6.34
N ASP A 15 8.97 24.39 6.16
CA ASP A 15 8.04 25.52 6.33
C ASP A 15 7.25 25.83 5.03
N ARG A 16 7.71 25.32 3.89
CA ARG A 16 7.03 25.43 2.59
C ARG A 16 6.97 24.08 1.88
N LEU A 17 5.98 23.93 0.99
CA LEU A 17 5.91 22.77 0.11
C LEU A 17 7.11 22.76 -0.84
N PRO A 18 7.71 21.58 -1.09
CA PRO A 18 8.75 21.46 -2.10
C PRO A 18 8.18 21.66 -3.49
N ASP A 19 8.91 22.39 -4.32
CA ASP A 19 8.59 22.52 -5.73
C ASP A 19 8.91 21.24 -6.52
N GLU A 20 8.60 21.27 -7.82
CA GLU A 20 8.81 20.12 -8.71
C GLU A 20 10.29 19.70 -8.79
N ASP A 21 11.23 20.65 -8.87
CA ASP A 21 12.66 20.38 -9.06
C ASP A 21 13.28 19.80 -7.78
N GLU A 22 12.86 20.28 -6.61
CA GLU A 22 13.24 19.71 -5.31
C GLU A 22 12.77 18.25 -5.18
N GLN A 23 11.53 17.97 -5.58
CA GLN A 23 11.00 16.60 -5.57
C GLN A 23 11.71 15.70 -6.58
N VAL A 24 12.02 16.20 -7.79
CA VAL A 24 12.80 15.48 -8.80
C VAL A 24 14.18 15.11 -8.25
N THR A 25 14.88 16.07 -7.64
CA THR A 25 16.22 15.85 -7.08
C THR A 25 16.21 14.72 -6.05
N MET A 26 15.28 14.79 -5.08
CA MET A 26 15.18 13.81 -4.01
C MET A 26 14.75 12.42 -4.52
N LEU A 27 13.81 12.36 -5.46
CA LEU A 27 13.40 11.08 -6.05
C LEU A 27 14.52 10.47 -6.90
N ALA A 28 15.27 11.28 -7.65
CA ALA A 28 16.40 10.81 -8.45
C ALA A 28 17.50 10.20 -7.59
N GLU A 29 17.80 10.77 -6.42
CA GLU A 29 18.76 10.20 -5.45
C GLU A 29 18.33 8.81 -4.98
N VAL A 30 17.06 8.64 -4.62
CA VAL A 30 16.51 7.33 -4.20
C VAL A 30 16.58 6.32 -5.34
N LEU A 31 16.21 6.72 -6.55
CA LEU A 31 16.20 5.84 -7.72
C LEU A 31 17.61 5.43 -8.16
N ALA A 32 18.59 6.35 -8.07
CA ALA A 32 20.00 6.07 -8.36
C ALA A 32 20.57 5.03 -7.38
N ALA A 33 20.30 5.19 -6.08
CA ALA A 33 20.74 4.24 -5.05
C ALA A 33 20.22 2.81 -5.26
N LEU A 34 19.10 2.63 -5.96
CA LEU A 34 18.49 1.32 -6.19
C LEU A 34 19.02 0.57 -7.41
N GLY A 35 19.79 1.23 -8.28
CA GLY A 35 20.46 0.59 -9.41
C GLY A 35 19.51 -0.17 -10.33
N GLY A 36 18.39 0.46 -10.73
CA GLY A 36 17.41 -0.11 -11.67
C GLY A 36 16.37 -1.07 -11.06
N ARG A 37 16.40 -1.31 -9.74
CA ARG A 37 15.35 -2.06 -9.05
C ARG A 37 14.03 -1.25 -9.02
N PRO A 38 12.86 -1.92 -9.05
CA PRO A 38 11.58 -1.21 -9.06
C PRO A 38 11.30 -0.45 -7.77
N VAL A 39 10.57 0.66 -7.90
CA VAL A 39 10.09 1.51 -6.80
C VAL A 39 8.62 1.81 -6.97
N ILE A 40 7.86 1.65 -5.90
CA ILE A 40 6.47 2.09 -5.82
C ILE A 40 6.43 3.37 -4.99
N LEU A 41 6.27 4.53 -5.64
CA LEU A 41 6.04 5.80 -4.98
C LEU A 41 4.57 5.91 -4.58
N ARG A 42 4.31 5.98 -3.27
CA ARG A 42 2.99 6.35 -2.76
C ARG A 42 2.90 7.87 -2.75
N THR A 43 1.84 8.43 -3.34
CA THR A 43 1.61 9.88 -3.24
C THR A 43 1.32 10.29 -1.80
N LEU A 44 1.26 11.61 -1.53
CA LEU A 44 1.17 12.12 -0.16
C LEU A 44 -0.02 11.51 0.62
N ASP A 45 0.26 10.83 1.73
CA ASP A 45 -0.74 10.25 2.63
C ASP A 45 -0.69 10.90 4.02
N VAL A 46 -1.27 12.09 4.07
CA VAL A 46 -1.39 12.91 5.29
C VAL A 46 -2.81 13.41 5.47
N GLY A 47 -3.15 13.68 6.72
CA GLY A 47 -4.45 14.21 7.17
C GLY A 47 -4.24 15.11 8.39
N ALA A 48 -5.32 15.56 9.00
CA ALA A 48 -5.26 16.40 10.21
C ALA A 48 -4.60 15.69 11.42
N ASP A 49 -4.49 14.36 11.40
CA ASP A 49 -3.77 13.53 12.38
C ASP A 49 -2.24 13.54 12.21
N LYS A 50 -1.74 13.96 11.04
CA LYS A 50 -0.31 14.03 10.70
C LYS A 50 0.05 15.47 10.31
N PRO A 51 0.18 16.39 11.27
CA PRO A 51 0.34 17.80 10.97
C PRO A 51 1.63 18.03 10.17
N LEU A 52 1.48 18.72 9.05
CA LEU A 52 2.57 19.23 8.22
C LEU A 52 2.53 20.76 8.28
N PRO A 53 3.56 21.43 8.84
CA PRO A 53 3.59 22.89 8.93
C PRO A 53 3.39 23.59 7.57
N ALA A 54 4.02 23.05 6.52
CA ALA A 54 3.88 23.51 5.14
C ALA A 54 2.49 23.30 4.50
N LEU A 55 1.61 22.52 5.14
CA LEU A 55 0.28 22.18 4.64
C LEU A 55 -0.74 22.15 5.80
N PRO A 56 -1.08 23.32 6.37
CA PRO A 56 -2.00 23.40 7.49
C PRO A 56 -3.38 22.89 7.10
N GLN A 57 -3.98 22.06 7.94
CA GLN A 57 -5.29 21.47 7.73
C GLN A 57 -6.24 21.90 8.86
N PRO A 58 -7.53 22.12 8.56
CA PRO A 58 -8.51 22.37 9.61
C PRO A 58 -8.61 21.15 10.53
N ALA A 59 -8.85 21.39 11.81
CA ALA A 59 -9.11 20.31 12.75
C ALA A 59 -10.39 19.57 12.36
N GLU A 60 -10.36 18.25 12.47
CA GLU A 60 -11.50 17.36 12.22
C GLU A 60 -11.76 16.52 13.47
N ALA A 61 -13.03 16.23 13.77
CA ALA A 61 -13.37 15.39 14.92
C ALA A 61 -12.84 13.95 14.77
N ASN A 62 -12.79 13.45 13.52
CA ASN A 62 -12.31 12.11 13.19
C ASN A 62 -11.33 12.19 12.01
N PRO A 63 -10.08 12.63 12.23
CA PRO A 63 -9.14 12.91 11.14
C PRO A 63 -8.82 11.67 10.30
N ALA A 64 -8.81 10.48 10.91
CA ALA A 64 -8.66 9.22 10.18
C ALA A 64 -9.80 8.97 9.17
N LEU A 65 -11.00 9.52 9.35
CA LEU A 65 -12.13 9.38 8.44
C LEU A 65 -12.33 10.63 7.55
N GLY A 66 -11.45 11.62 7.68
CA GLY A 66 -11.59 12.96 7.13
C GLY A 66 -10.96 13.18 5.76
N VAL A 67 -10.59 14.44 5.50
CA VAL A 67 -9.96 14.87 4.25
C VAL A 67 -8.46 14.61 4.31
N ARG A 68 -8.06 13.37 3.99
CA ARG A 68 -6.67 12.90 4.00
C ARG A 68 -6.28 12.16 2.72
N GLY A 69 -4.98 11.90 2.54
CA GLY A 69 -4.45 11.10 1.44
C GLY A 69 -4.82 11.63 0.07
N LEU A 70 -5.33 10.76 -0.82
CA LEU A 70 -5.77 11.19 -2.15
C LEU A 70 -6.92 12.21 -2.08
N ARG A 71 -7.82 12.14 -1.09
CA ARG A 71 -8.96 13.08 -0.98
C ARG A 71 -8.49 14.50 -0.70
N LEU A 72 -7.51 14.67 0.19
CA LEU A 72 -6.88 15.98 0.44
C LEU A 72 -6.33 16.59 -0.84
N GLN A 73 -5.62 15.76 -1.59
CA GLN A 73 -5.00 16.12 -2.85
C GLN A 73 -6.03 16.45 -3.95
N LEU A 74 -7.11 15.68 -4.09
CA LEU A 74 -8.13 15.96 -5.11
C LEU A 74 -9.03 17.15 -4.76
N LEU A 75 -9.41 17.31 -3.49
CA LEU A 75 -10.41 18.29 -3.08
C LEU A 75 -9.83 19.66 -2.73
N ARG A 76 -8.62 19.69 -2.15
CA ARG A 76 -8.03 20.94 -1.60
C ARG A 76 -6.73 21.33 -2.27
N HIS A 77 -5.93 20.37 -2.73
CA HIS A 77 -4.59 20.63 -3.26
C HIS A 77 -4.27 19.87 -4.57
N PRO A 78 -5.07 20.03 -5.64
CA PRO A 78 -4.84 19.31 -6.89
C PRO A 78 -3.50 19.66 -7.54
N ASP A 79 -3.04 20.91 -7.37
CA ASP A 79 -1.73 21.36 -7.86
C ASP A 79 -0.57 20.65 -7.17
N LEU A 80 -0.72 20.31 -5.88
CA LEU A 80 0.29 19.56 -5.13
C LEU A 80 0.42 18.13 -5.68
N LEU A 81 -0.72 17.46 -5.92
CA LEU A 81 -0.73 16.14 -6.55
C LEU A 81 -0.11 16.20 -7.95
N LYS A 82 -0.51 17.18 -8.76
CA LYS A 82 0.03 17.36 -10.10
C LYS A 82 1.55 17.60 -10.08
N THR A 83 2.05 18.38 -9.12
CA THR A 83 3.49 18.59 -8.90
C THR A 83 4.20 17.28 -8.58
N GLN A 84 3.65 16.46 -7.67
CA GLN A 84 4.19 15.12 -7.37
C GLN A 84 4.22 14.22 -8.61
N LEU A 85 3.14 14.19 -9.39
CA LEU A 85 3.03 13.37 -10.58
C LEU A 85 4.01 13.81 -11.66
N ARG A 86 4.19 15.13 -11.85
CA ARG A 86 5.17 15.69 -12.79
C ARG A 86 6.60 15.35 -12.37
N ALA A 87 6.93 15.49 -11.08
CA ALA A 87 8.23 15.10 -10.56
C ALA A 87 8.50 13.60 -10.77
N ALA A 88 7.52 12.74 -10.46
CA ALA A 88 7.60 11.30 -10.68
C ALA A 88 7.83 10.96 -12.17
N LEU A 89 7.10 11.59 -13.08
CA LEU A 89 7.25 11.38 -14.54
C LEU A 89 8.63 11.81 -15.04
N ARG A 90 9.18 12.92 -14.54
CA ARG A 90 10.52 13.41 -14.93
C ARG A 90 11.64 12.45 -14.54
N VAL A 91 11.48 11.72 -13.43
CA VAL A 91 12.46 10.71 -12.99
C VAL A 91 12.09 9.28 -13.43
N ALA A 92 10.90 9.05 -14.00
CA ALA A 92 10.50 7.72 -14.46
C ALA A 92 11.29 7.26 -15.68
N SER A 93 11.77 8.18 -16.52
CA SER A 93 12.58 7.84 -17.69
C SER A 93 13.88 7.13 -17.27
N GLY A 94 14.07 5.89 -17.71
CA GLY A 94 15.23 5.06 -17.35
C GLY A 94 15.11 4.32 -16.01
N HIS A 95 13.99 4.47 -15.28
CA HIS A 95 13.77 3.83 -13.99
C HIS A 95 12.47 3.01 -13.97
N ARG A 96 12.44 1.95 -13.15
CA ARG A 96 11.24 1.13 -12.92
C ARG A 96 10.38 1.76 -11.83
N LEU A 97 9.88 2.96 -12.07
CA LEU A 97 9.01 3.69 -11.13
C LEU A 97 7.53 3.35 -11.37
N ARG A 98 6.80 3.17 -10.28
CA ARG A 98 5.36 2.95 -10.24
C ARG A 98 4.73 3.99 -9.31
N ILE A 99 3.52 4.41 -9.60
CA ILE A 99 2.78 5.38 -8.79
C ILE A 99 1.63 4.66 -8.10
N MET A 100 1.44 4.93 -6.82
CA MET A 100 0.38 4.35 -6.02
C MET A 100 -0.41 5.43 -5.27
N PHE A 101 -1.73 5.41 -5.40
CA PHE A 101 -2.60 6.34 -4.69
C PHE A 101 -3.11 5.75 -3.37
N PRO A 102 -2.96 6.47 -2.24
CA PRO A 102 -3.52 6.08 -0.94
C PRO A 102 -4.99 6.49 -0.80
N MET A 103 -5.69 5.92 0.18
CA MET A 103 -7.03 6.31 0.63
C MET A 103 -8.11 6.29 -0.46
N VAL A 104 -7.92 5.45 -1.49
CA VAL A 104 -8.92 5.25 -2.55
C VAL A 104 -10.11 4.49 -1.99
N SER A 105 -11.31 4.94 -2.31
CA SER A 105 -12.58 4.28 -1.94
C SER A 105 -13.46 3.99 -3.15
N THR A 106 -13.30 4.75 -4.23
CA THR A 106 -14.18 4.72 -5.39
C THR A 106 -13.41 4.75 -6.71
N VAL A 107 -14.01 4.20 -7.76
CA VAL A 107 -13.50 4.29 -9.14
C VAL A 107 -13.36 5.74 -9.61
N SER A 108 -14.27 6.64 -9.18
CA SER A 108 -14.22 8.06 -9.54
C SER A 108 -12.95 8.75 -9.03
N GLU A 109 -12.48 8.41 -7.83
CA GLU A 109 -11.22 8.98 -7.29
C GLU A 109 -10.02 8.53 -8.13
N VAL A 110 -9.97 7.24 -8.54
CA VAL A 110 -8.92 6.73 -9.43
C VAL A 110 -8.94 7.47 -10.76
N ARG A 111 -10.11 7.61 -11.39
CA ARG A 111 -10.25 8.32 -12.67
C ARG A 111 -9.82 9.78 -12.57
N ALA A 112 -10.19 10.49 -11.50
CA ALA A 112 -9.76 11.86 -11.26
C ALA A 112 -8.22 11.96 -11.11
N ALA A 113 -7.61 11.07 -10.34
CA ALA A 113 -6.15 11.03 -10.18
C ALA A 113 -5.42 10.68 -11.50
N ARG A 114 -5.96 9.72 -12.28
CA ARG A 114 -5.44 9.38 -13.61
C ARG A 114 -5.57 10.55 -14.59
N GLN A 115 -6.64 11.33 -14.52
CA GLN A 115 -6.77 12.53 -15.35
C GLN A 115 -5.66 13.54 -15.05
N LEU A 116 -5.35 13.80 -13.78
CA LEU A 116 -4.23 14.67 -13.41
C LEU A 116 -2.88 14.12 -13.90
N LEU A 117 -2.68 12.80 -13.87
CA LEU A 117 -1.50 12.15 -14.44
C LEU A 117 -1.42 12.36 -15.97
N LEU A 118 -2.53 12.18 -16.68
CA LEU A 118 -2.60 12.43 -18.13
C LEU A 118 -2.30 13.90 -18.46
N ASP A 119 -2.82 14.84 -17.68
CA ASP A 119 -2.54 16.26 -17.86
C ASP A 119 -1.05 16.58 -17.62
N ALA A 120 -0.45 16.02 -16.57
CA ALA A 120 0.98 16.11 -16.31
C ALA A 120 1.82 15.54 -17.48
N GLN A 121 1.41 14.41 -18.05
CA GLN A 121 2.08 13.82 -19.22
C GLN A 121 1.99 14.74 -20.44
N ARG A 122 0.82 15.32 -20.73
CA ARG A 122 0.64 16.25 -21.87
C ARG A 122 1.50 17.50 -21.73
N GLU A 123 1.61 18.04 -20.52
CA GLU A 123 2.39 19.24 -20.26
C GLU A 123 3.90 19.01 -20.32
N LEU A 124 4.39 17.88 -19.81
CA LEU A 124 5.81 17.55 -19.81
C LEU A 124 6.30 17.05 -21.18
N PHE A 125 5.44 16.38 -21.93
CA PHE A 125 5.79 15.73 -23.19
C PHE A 125 4.88 16.18 -24.35
N PRO A 126 4.79 17.49 -24.67
CA PRO A 126 3.84 18.01 -25.68
C PRO A 126 4.10 17.49 -27.10
N ARG A 127 5.31 16.99 -27.37
CA ARG A 127 5.72 16.41 -28.66
C ARG A 127 6.39 15.04 -28.50
N GLY A 128 6.33 14.45 -27.31
CA GLY A 128 7.05 13.23 -26.96
C GLY A 128 6.11 12.14 -26.47
N THR A 129 6.61 10.91 -26.40
CA THR A 129 5.91 9.83 -25.71
C THR A 129 6.30 9.86 -24.24
N PRO A 130 5.35 10.00 -23.30
CA PRO A 130 5.66 9.95 -21.87
C PRO A 130 6.24 8.58 -21.50
N PRO A 131 7.07 8.49 -20.46
CA PRO A 131 7.56 7.20 -19.98
C PRO A 131 6.40 6.31 -19.52
N PRO A 132 6.47 4.99 -19.75
CA PRO A 132 5.48 4.08 -19.22
C PRO A 132 5.61 4.03 -17.69
N VAL A 133 4.48 4.21 -17.00
CA VAL A 133 4.40 4.15 -15.53
C VAL A 133 3.18 3.34 -15.16
N GLU A 134 3.37 2.27 -14.37
CA GLU A 134 2.26 1.52 -13.79
C GLU A 134 1.61 2.35 -12.68
N VAL A 135 0.29 2.38 -12.67
CA VAL A 135 -0.53 3.08 -11.68
C VAL A 135 -1.30 2.07 -10.87
N GLY A 136 -1.10 2.08 -9.55
CA GLY A 136 -1.81 1.22 -8.61
C GLY A 136 -2.52 2.02 -7.53
N ILE A 137 -3.19 1.29 -6.65
CA ILE A 137 -3.78 1.86 -5.43
C ILE A 137 -3.35 1.09 -4.20
N MET A 138 -3.25 1.80 -3.09
CA MET A 138 -3.16 1.17 -1.78
C MET A 138 -4.57 0.76 -1.35
N VAL A 139 -4.79 -0.53 -1.15
CA VAL A 139 -6.06 -1.05 -0.64
C VAL A 139 -6.02 -0.99 0.87
N GLU A 140 -6.51 0.13 1.39
CA GLU A 140 -6.59 0.40 2.83
C GLU A 140 -8.00 0.77 3.30
N VAL A 141 -8.92 1.09 2.39
CA VAL A 141 -10.32 1.33 2.72
C VAL A 141 -11.16 0.09 2.37
N PRO A 142 -12.00 -0.44 3.28
CA PRO A 142 -12.83 -1.62 3.00
C PRO A 142 -13.69 -1.49 1.73
N ALA A 143 -14.18 -0.28 1.41
CA ALA A 143 -14.91 -0.02 0.17
C ALA A 143 -14.09 -0.35 -1.09
N ALA A 144 -12.79 -0.07 -1.10
CA ALA A 144 -11.92 -0.40 -2.23
C ALA A 144 -11.65 -1.91 -2.33
N ALA A 145 -11.61 -2.62 -1.20
CA ALA A 145 -11.47 -4.07 -1.22
C ALA A 145 -12.74 -4.76 -1.73
N VAL A 146 -13.92 -4.30 -1.29
CA VAL A 146 -15.22 -4.77 -1.80
C VAL A 146 -15.39 -4.50 -3.29
N ALA A 147 -14.92 -3.34 -3.78
CA ALA A 147 -14.99 -2.96 -5.19
C ALA A 147 -13.72 -3.29 -5.99
N ALA A 148 -12.90 -4.25 -5.52
CA ALA A 148 -11.59 -4.52 -6.11
C ALA A 148 -11.67 -4.97 -7.58
N ASP A 149 -12.71 -5.68 -7.99
CA ASP A 149 -12.95 -6.07 -9.38
C ASP A 149 -13.18 -4.86 -10.30
N LEU A 150 -14.01 -3.91 -9.86
CA LEU A 150 -14.24 -2.65 -10.57
C LEU A 150 -12.99 -1.77 -10.61
N LEU A 151 -12.21 -1.76 -9.54
CA LEU A 151 -10.96 -1.00 -9.49
C LEU A 151 -9.88 -1.64 -10.37
N ALA A 152 -9.86 -2.97 -10.50
CA ALA A 152 -8.86 -3.70 -11.29
C ALA A 152 -8.94 -3.42 -12.80
N THR A 153 -10.08 -2.90 -13.28
CA THR A 153 -10.19 -2.41 -14.66
C THR A 153 -9.52 -1.06 -14.88
N GLU A 154 -9.23 -0.32 -13.81
CA GLU A 154 -8.74 1.07 -13.85
C GLU A 154 -7.26 1.20 -13.42
N VAL A 155 -6.70 0.16 -12.77
CA VAL A 155 -5.34 0.16 -12.22
C VAL A 155 -4.53 -1.03 -12.71
N ASP A 156 -3.21 -0.89 -12.66
CA ASP A 156 -2.25 -1.92 -13.09
C ASP A 156 -1.90 -2.89 -11.96
N PHE A 157 -2.03 -2.45 -10.70
CA PHE A 157 -1.74 -3.27 -9.52
C PHE A 157 -2.44 -2.77 -8.25
N PHE A 158 -2.45 -3.63 -7.23
CA PHE A 158 -2.87 -3.29 -5.87
C PHE A 158 -1.71 -3.46 -4.90
N SER A 159 -1.71 -2.70 -3.81
CA SER A 159 -0.91 -3.02 -2.63
C SER A 159 -1.78 -2.91 -1.39
N VAL A 160 -1.97 -4.00 -0.65
CA VAL A 160 -2.77 -3.94 0.58
C VAL A 160 -1.99 -3.19 1.66
N GLY A 161 -2.57 -2.13 2.19
CA GLY A 161 -2.04 -1.36 3.31
C GLY A 161 -2.65 -1.86 4.62
N THR A 162 -2.02 -2.85 5.26
CA THR A 162 -2.69 -3.63 6.31
C THR A 162 -3.03 -2.83 7.57
N ASN A 163 -2.22 -1.82 7.88
CA ASN A 163 -2.38 -1.05 9.11
C ASN A 163 -3.69 -0.25 9.09
N ASP A 164 -3.92 0.51 8.03
CA ASP A 164 -5.13 1.32 7.87
C ASP A 164 -6.33 0.42 7.52
N LEU A 165 -6.14 -0.65 6.73
CA LEU A 165 -7.21 -1.62 6.44
C LEU A 165 -7.75 -2.28 7.72
N ALA A 166 -6.89 -2.74 8.62
CA ALA A 166 -7.31 -3.33 9.89
C ALA A 166 -8.08 -2.31 10.74
N GLN A 167 -7.57 -1.07 10.84
CA GLN A 167 -8.23 -0.01 11.59
C GLN A 167 -9.66 0.26 11.09
N TYR A 168 -9.86 0.38 9.78
CA TYR A 168 -11.19 0.64 9.22
C TYR A 168 -12.09 -0.59 9.20
N LEU A 169 -11.52 -1.79 9.01
CA LEU A 169 -12.28 -3.03 9.01
C LEU A 169 -12.87 -3.34 10.39
N PHE A 170 -12.10 -3.12 11.45
CA PHE A 170 -12.50 -3.39 12.84
C PHE A 170 -13.04 -2.15 13.58
N ALA A 171 -13.06 -0.99 12.93
CA ALA A 171 -13.39 0.29 13.55
C ALA A 171 -12.59 0.54 14.85
N ALA A 172 -11.30 0.20 14.85
CA ALA A 172 -10.44 0.22 16.02
C ALA A 172 -9.13 0.96 15.72
N ASP A 173 -8.91 2.09 16.40
CA ASP A 173 -7.66 2.83 16.30
C ASP A 173 -6.54 2.05 16.98
N ARG A 174 -5.52 1.67 16.20
CA ARG A 174 -4.36 0.92 16.68
C ARG A 174 -3.50 1.69 17.69
N THR A 175 -3.63 3.01 17.75
CA THR A 175 -2.94 3.87 18.72
C THR A 175 -3.70 3.99 20.04
N ASN A 176 -4.96 3.55 20.07
CA ASN A 176 -5.77 3.52 21.28
C ASN A 176 -5.62 2.16 22.00
N PRO A 177 -4.99 2.11 23.18
CA PRO A 177 -4.73 0.85 23.88
C PRO A 177 -6.00 0.08 24.27
N ASP A 178 -7.14 0.76 24.43
CA ASP A 178 -8.40 0.14 24.85
C ASP A 178 -9.02 -0.71 23.72
N VAL A 179 -8.70 -0.43 22.46
CA VAL A 179 -9.29 -1.09 21.29
C VAL A 179 -8.27 -1.70 20.33
N ALA A 180 -6.97 -1.43 20.49
CA ALA A 180 -5.92 -1.93 19.60
C ALA A 180 -5.91 -3.46 19.45
N HIS A 181 -6.33 -4.18 20.49
CA HIS A 181 -6.44 -5.65 20.48
C HIS A 181 -7.47 -6.20 19.48
N LEU A 182 -8.44 -5.39 19.02
CA LEU A 182 -9.44 -5.79 18.04
C LEU A 182 -8.86 -5.95 16.63
N ALA A 183 -7.79 -5.22 16.31
CA ALA A 183 -7.19 -5.16 14.99
C ALA A 183 -6.12 -6.25 14.77
N ASP A 184 -6.48 -7.53 15.02
CA ASP A 184 -5.57 -8.65 14.76
C ASP A 184 -5.41 -8.88 13.25
N SER A 185 -4.16 -8.76 12.77
CA SER A 185 -3.81 -8.94 11.35
C SER A 185 -4.13 -10.33 10.81
N LEU A 186 -4.21 -11.35 11.68
CA LEU A 186 -4.52 -12.72 11.29
C LEU A 186 -6.00 -13.06 11.44
N HIS A 187 -6.83 -12.09 11.83
CA HIS A 187 -8.27 -12.32 11.96
C HIS A 187 -8.87 -12.76 10.61
N PRO A 188 -9.75 -13.79 10.58
CA PRO A 188 -10.32 -14.31 9.34
C PRO A 188 -11.00 -13.28 8.43
N ALA A 189 -11.65 -12.25 9.00
CA ALA A 189 -12.18 -11.12 8.23
C ALA A 189 -11.10 -10.37 7.42
N MET A 190 -9.92 -10.14 8.01
CA MET A 190 -8.78 -9.52 7.33
C MET A 190 -8.25 -10.42 6.21
N LEU A 191 -8.09 -11.73 6.50
CA LEU A 191 -7.62 -12.71 5.52
C LEU A 191 -8.56 -12.85 4.32
N ARG A 192 -9.88 -12.86 4.56
CA ARG A 192 -10.90 -12.87 3.51
C ARG A 192 -10.80 -11.61 2.64
N MET A 193 -10.71 -10.43 3.26
CA MET A 193 -10.58 -9.17 2.54
C MET A 193 -9.34 -9.15 1.63
N ILE A 194 -8.19 -9.61 2.13
CA ILE A 194 -6.96 -9.74 1.35
C ILE A 194 -7.13 -10.75 0.20
N GLY A 195 -7.72 -11.91 0.48
CA GLY A 195 -7.97 -12.95 -0.51
C GLY A 195 -8.91 -12.50 -1.64
N ASP A 196 -9.97 -11.76 -1.30
CA ASP A 196 -10.92 -11.22 -2.26
C ASP A 196 -10.26 -10.20 -3.19
N VAL A 197 -9.40 -9.32 -2.64
CA VAL A 197 -8.59 -8.37 -3.42
C VAL A 197 -7.63 -9.11 -4.34
N ALA A 198 -6.91 -10.13 -3.84
CA ALA A 198 -5.97 -10.90 -4.65
C ALA A 198 -6.68 -11.62 -5.81
N ALA A 199 -7.79 -12.29 -5.51
CA ALA A 199 -8.60 -12.95 -6.51
C ALA A 199 -9.15 -11.96 -7.56
N ALA A 200 -9.61 -10.78 -7.14
CA ALA A 200 -10.07 -9.73 -8.05
C ALA A 200 -8.94 -9.22 -8.96
N ALA A 201 -7.76 -8.95 -8.40
CA ALA A 201 -6.59 -8.54 -9.15
C ALA A 201 -6.24 -9.56 -10.25
N HIS A 202 -6.11 -10.83 -9.88
CA HIS A 202 -5.71 -11.91 -10.79
C HIS A 202 -6.75 -12.16 -11.89
N ARG A 203 -8.06 -12.05 -11.59
CA ARG A 203 -9.13 -12.15 -12.61
C ARG A 203 -8.99 -11.11 -13.72
N HIS A 204 -8.39 -9.96 -13.43
CA HIS A 204 -8.14 -8.87 -14.37
C HIS A 204 -6.68 -8.81 -14.84
N HIS A 205 -5.89 -9.88 -14.63
CA HIS A 205 -4.47 -9.95 -14.97
C HIS A 205 -3.63 -8.83 -14.33
N ARG A 206 -4.02 -8.40 -13.12
CA ARG A 206 -3.27 -7.48 -12.27
C ARG A 206 -2.52 -8.25 -11.21
N TRP A 207 -1.45 -7.67 -10.69
CA TRP A 207 -0.72 -8.24 -9.55
C TRP A 207 -1.08 -7.50 -8.26
N VAL A 208 -0.93 -8.18 -7.13
CA VAL A 208 -1.23 -7.68 -5.80
C VAL A 208 -0.01 -7.80 -4.89
N GLY A 209 0.40 -6.67 -4.32
CA GLY A 209 1.37 -6.62 -3.25
C GLY A 209 0.71 -6.46 -1.89
N ILE A 210 1.52 -6.55 -0.84
CA ILE A 210 1.14 -6.17 0.52
C ILE A 210 2.28 -5.40 1.17
N CYS A 211 1.90 -4.34 1.87
CA CYS A 211 2.81 -3.51 2.65
C CYS A 211 2.24 -3.25 4.04
N GLY A 212 3.10 -2.85 4.97
CA GLY A 212 2.74 -2.70 6.38
C GLY A 212 3.28 -3.83 7.23
N GLU A 213 2.84 -3.86 8.48
CA GLU A 213 3.44 -4.71 9.51
C GLU A 213 3.19 -6.20 9.25
N MET A 214 2.00 -6.54 8.75
CA MET A 214 1.62 -7.93 8.42
C MET A 214 2.55 -8.57 7.39
N ALA A 215 3.08 -7.81 6.42
CA ALA A 215 4.02 -8.34 5.43
C ALA A 215 5.32 -8.82 6.09
N SER A 216 5.68 -8.23 7.23
CA SER A 216 6.87 -8.57 8.01
C SER A 216 6.59 -9.60 9.11
N ASP A 217 5.32 -9.98 9.33
CA ASP A 217 4.91 -10.93 10.36
C ASP A 217 5.21 -12.37 9.89
N PRO A 218 6.09 -13.11 10.59
CA PRO A 218 6.37 -14.49 10.25
C PRO A 218 5.13 -15.38 10.30
N TRP A 219 4.14 -15.13 11.17
CA TRP A 219 2.89 -15.89 11.21
C TRP A 219 2.02 -15.68 9.98
N ALA A 220 2.01 -14.48 9.42
CA ALA A 220 1.21 -14.16 8.23
C ALA A 220 1.76 -14.84 6.96
N LEU A 221 3.05 -15.17 6.93
CA LEU A 221 3.73 -15.57 5.69
C LEU A 221 3.11 -16.77 4.96
N PRO A 222 2.78 -17.90 5.61
CA PRO A 222 2.10 -19.01 4.93
C PRO A 222 0.73 -18.58 4.41
N LEU A 223 0.02 -17.73 5.16
CA LEU A 223 -1.30 -17.25 4.79
C LEU A 223 -1.23 -16.39 3.52
N LEU A 224 -0.31 -15.43 3.48
CA LEU A 224 -0.09 -14.55 2.33
C LEU A 224 0.31 -15.33 1.06
N ILE A 225 1.11 -16.40 1.19
CA ILE A 225 1.39 -17.29 0.06
C ILE A 225 0.12 -18.01 -0.40
N GLY A 226 -0.64 -18.59 0.54
CA GLY A 226 -1.86 -19.31 0.21
C GLY A 226 -2.99 -18.43 -0.33
N LEU A 227 -3.00 -17.13 -0.01
CA LEU A 227 -3.90 -16.12 -0.58
C LEU A 227 -3.45 -15.62 -1.97
N GLY A 228 -2.25 -16.00 -2.42
CA GLY A 228 -1.75 -15.65 -3.76
C GLY A 228 -1.11 -14.27 -3.88
N LEU A 229 -0.52 -13.71 -2.82
CA LEU A 229 0.16 -12.41 -2.92
C LEU A 229 1.42 -12.51 -3.81
N ASP A 230 1.59 -11.55 -4.72
CA ASP A 230 2.68 -11.51 -5.69
C ASP A 230 3.93 -10.78 -5.15
N GLU A 231 3.75 -9.81 -4.25
CA GLU A 231 4.82 -8.98 -3.69
C GLU A 231 4.66 -8.79 -2.17
N LEU A 232 5.74 -9.00 -1.41
CA LEU A 232 5.82 -8.65 0.02
C LEU A 232 6.78 -7.48 0.23
N SER A 233 6.25 -6.33 0.65
CA SER A 233 7.05 -5.15 1.00
C SER A 233 7.22 -5.04 2.52
N VAL A 234 8.37 -5.48 3.01
CA VAL A 234 8.69 -5.62 4.45
C VAL A 234 9.64 -4.53 4.95
N HIS A 235 9.74 -4.38 6.27
CA HIS A 235 10.77 -3.50 6.86
C HIS A 235 12.19 -4.00 6.52
N PRO A 236 13.19 -3.11 6.30
CA PRO A 236 14.52 -3.52 5.86
C PRO A 236 15.17 -4.65 6.69
N PRO A 237 15.10 -4.64 8.04
CA PRO A 237 15.64 -5.73 8.85
C PRO A 237 14.94 -7.08 8.64
N ALA A 238 13.67 -7.07 8.22
CA ALA A 238 12.87 -8.27 7.99
C ALA A 238 13.14 -8.94 6.63
N VAL A 239 13.80 -8.26 5.68
CA VAL A 239 14.02 -8.79 4.32
C VAL A 239 14.75 -10.14 4.32
N ALA A 240 15.84 -10.26 5.07
CA ALA A 240 16.62 -11.49 5.15
C ALA A 240 15.85 -12.65 5.83
N PRO A 241 15.29 -12.49 7.04
CA PRO A 241 14.56 -13.58 7.71
C PRO A 241 13.28 -13.99 6.95
N ILE A 242 12.53 -13.05 6.38
CA ILE A 242 11.34 -13.37 5.57
C ILE A 242 11.72 -14.17 4.33
N LYS A 243 12.79 -13.77 3.60
CA LYS A 243 13.29 -14.56 2.46
C LYS A 243 13.75 -15.95 2.85
N ALA A 244 14.45 -16.09 3.98
CA ALA A 244 14.91 -17.38 4.47
C ALA A 244 13.73 -18.31 4.80
N ARG A 245 12.67 -17.76 5.39
CA ARG A 245 11.44 -18.51 5.69
C ARG A 245 10.65 -18.86 4.45
N LEU A 246 10.45 -17.92 3.51
CA LEU A 246 9.75 -18.15 2.24
C LEU A 246 10.30 -19.37 1.50
N ARG A 247 11.63 -19.54 1.46
CA ARG A 247 12.29 -20.67 0.79
C ARG A 247 12.04 -22.05 1.42
N ARG A 248 11.47 -22.09 2.62
CA ARG A 248 11.16 -23.33 3.36
C ARG A 248 9.67 -23.66 3.36
N LEU A 249 8.84 -22.80 2.79
CA LEU A 249 7.40 -23.00 2.72
C LEU A 249 7.01 -23.66 1.40
N ASN A 250 6.12 -24.64 1.47
CA ASN A 250 5.50 -25.22 0.30
C ASN A 250 4.21 -24.46 -0.03
N ALA A 251 4.09 -23.97 -1.27
CA ALA A 251 2.94 -23.16 -1.67
C ALA A 251 1.60 -23.94 -1.62
N GLN A 252 1.61 -25.24 -1.91
CA GLN A 252 0.41 -26.08 -1.86
C GLN A 252 -0.05 -26.29 -0.41
N GLU A 253 0.87 -26.55 0.52
CA GLU A 253 0.56 -26.66 1.96
C GLU A 253 0.03 -25.33 2.51
N CYS A 254 0.65 -24.21 2.10
CA CYS A 254 0.18 -22.87 2.45
C CYS A 254 -1.26 -22.65 1.97
N ALA A 255 -1.57 -22.94 0.71
CA ALA A 255 -2.91 -22.78 0.17
C ALA A 255 -3.97 -23.64 0.92
N GLN A 256 -3.63 -24.88 1.26
CA GLN A 256 -4.51 -25.77 2.02
C GLN A 256 -4.83 -25.22 3.41
N VAL A 257 -3.80 -24.81 4.16
CA VAL A 257 -3.97 -24.27 5.52
C VAL A 257 -4.69 -22.92 5.48
N THR A 258 -4.35 -22.04 4.54
CA THR A 258 -5.04 -20.76 4.36
C THR A 258 -6.54 -20.97 4.16
N HIS A 259 -6.96 -21.90 3.29
CA HIS A 259 -8.38 -22.16 3.07
C HIS A 259 -9.11 -22.56 4.37
N ALA A 260 -8.48 -23.41 5.19
CA ALA A 260 -9.03 -23.80 6.48
C ALA A 260 -9.11 -22.63 7.48
N THR A 261 -8.15 -21.69 7.47
CA THR A 261 -8.16 -20.53 8.37
C THR A 261 -9.31 -19.55 8.11
N LEU A 262 -9.82 -19.47 6.88
CA LEU A 262 -10.87 -18.52 6.54
C LEU A 262 -12.19 -18.82 7.27
N GLY A 263 -12.41 -20.06 7.72
CA GLY A 263 -13.60 -20.50 8.44
C GLY A 263 -13.51 -20.39 9.97
N LEU A 264 -12.41 -19.88 10.52
CA LEU A 264 -12.19 -19.80 11.96
C LEU A 264 -12.82 -18.55 12.58
N GLU A 265 -12.81 -18.49 13.90
CA GLU A 265 -13.44 -17.45 14.73
C GLU A 265 -12.57 -16.21 14.92
N ASP A 266 -11.25 -16.37 15.07
CA ASP A 266 -10.34 -15.29 15.43
C ASP A 266 -8.88 -15.60 15.04
N GLY A 267 -7.97 -14.64 15.27
CA GLY A 267 -6.56 -14.82 14.97
C GLY A 267 -5.83 -15.80 15.90
N GLU A 268 -6.34 -16.10 17.10
CA GLU A 268 -5.73 -17.14 17.94
C GLU A 268 -5.98 -18.53 17.37
N ALA A 269 -7.21 -18.80 16.91
CA ALA A 269 -7.57 -20.03 16.21
C ALA A 269 -6.70 -20.24 14.97
N VAL A 270 -6.44 -19.17 14.22
CA VAL A 270 -5.52 -19.18 13.08
C VAL A 270 -4.10 -19.59 13.50
N ARG A 271 -3.54 -18.97 14.55
CA ARG A 271 -2.21 -19.32 15.07
C ARG A 271 -2.15 -20.76 15.61
N ARG A 272 -3.20 -21.24 16.28
CA ARG A 272 -3.33 -22.63 16.73
C ARG A 272 -3.27 -23.59 15.54
N LEU A 273 -4.04 -23.32 14.49
CA LEU A 273 -4.06 -24.16 13.29
C LEU A 273 -2.70 -24.18 12.59
N LEU A 274 -2.04 -23.02 12.43
CA LEU A 274 -0.69 -22.93 11.87
C LEU A 274 0.33 -23.73 12.69
N THR A 275 0.19 -23.76 14.02
CA THR A 275 1.05 -24.54 14.90
C THR A 275 0.86 -26.04 14.70
N LEU A 276 -0.39 -26.51 14.68
CA LEU A 276 -0.73 -27.91 14.44
C LEU A 276 -0.28 -28.38 13.04
N GLY A 277 -0.31 -27.48 12.05
CA GLY A 277 0.16 -27.72 10.69
C GLY A 277 1.68 -27.61 10.50
N GLY A 278 2.47 -27.37 11.55
CA GLY A 278 3.92 -27.23 11.43
C GLY A 278 4.39 -25.96 10.70
N LEU A 279 3.50 -24.98 10.53
CA LEU A 279 3.75 -23.71 9.84
C LEU A 279 3.97 -22.53 10.80
N ALA A 280 4.07 -22.79 12.11
CA ALA A 280 4.42 -21.78 13.09
C ALA A 280 5.84 -21.22 12.86
N PRO A 281 6.11 -19.97 13.27
CA PRO A 281 7.47 -19.43 13.26
C PRO A 281 8.45 -20.25 14.08
N PRO A 282 9.75 -20.22 13.71
CA PRO A 282 10.79 -20.73 14.59
C PRO A 282 10.77 -19.94 15.91
N SER A 283 10.90 -20.66 17.03
CA SER A 283 11.00 -20.06 18.37
C SER A 283 12.09 -18.99 18.42
N GLY A 284 11.73 -17.76 18.82
CA GLY A 284 12.65 -16.62 18.97
C GLY A 284 12.46 -15.48 17.96
N THR A 285 11.56 -15.60 16.97
CA THR A 285 11.15 -14.47 16.14
C THR A 285 10.04 -13.69 16.85
N ARG A 286 10.42 -12.66 17.61
CA ARG A 286 9.52 -11.55 17.98
C ARG A 286 9.76 -10.39 17.04
#